data_AF-A0A8S4QWM0-F1
#
_entry.id   AF-A0A8S4QWM0-F1
#
_cell.length_a   1.000
_cell.length_b   1.000
_cell.length_c   1.000
_cell.angle_alpha   90.00
_cell.angle_beta   90.00
_cell.angle_gamma   90.00
#
_symmetry.space_group_name_H-M   'P 1'
#
loop_
_entity.id
_entity.type
_entity.pdbx_description
1 polymer ?
#
loop_
_entity_poly.entity_id
_entity_poly.type
_entity_poly.pdbx_seq_one_letter_code
_entity_poly.pdbx_strand_id
1 'polypeptide(L)'
;DEESPVSLVKLHVIADKEDGWIQMVASMVTVIPVEDPFGPTAISILLDECPLPSKETVIRLTQYFALSPERANRRNKSTRIERNICIALGCIAEKLVGPNSVAILTENTLDYLLAYLSQHHESCIVLFALIAIQKFSHTTENKLTIKSRLDKCPEHPLLILETFHNSNDCVWRQVGFCAKWALDNICKYIWVY
;
A
#
# COMPACT_ATOMS: atom_id res chain seq x y z
N ASP A 1 4.16 -5.59 -32.99
CA ASP A 1 5.01 -5.85 -31.82
C ASP A 1 5.95 -4.67 -31.63
N GLU A 2 5.62 -3.77 -30.71
CA GLU A 2 6.55 -2.72 -30.30
C GLU A 2 7.58 -3.34 -29.34
N GLU A 3 8.86 -3.22 -29.68
CA GLU A 3 9.96 -3.71 -28.85
C GLU A 3 10.06 -2.85 -27.58
N SER A 4 10.14 -3.49 -26.40
CA SER A 4 10.20 -2.77 -25.13
C SER A 4 11.37 -1.77 -25.11
N PRO A 5 11.19 -0.55 -24.57
CA PRO A 5 12.25 0.44 -24.42
C PRO A 5 13.53 -0.14 -23.81
N VAL A 6 14.69 0.18 -24.37
CA VAL A 6 16.01 -0.32 -23.91
C VAL A 6 16.25 -0.05 -22.42
N SER A 7 15.73 1.06 -21.89
CA SER A 7 15.79 1.38 -20.47
C SER A 7 15.03 0.38 -19.59
N LEU A 8 13.86 -0.08 -20.02
CA LEU A 8 13.08 -1.10 -19.32
C LEU A 8 13.76 -2.47 -19.38
N VAL A 9 14.36 -2.82 -20.52
CA VAL A 9 15.15 -4.06 -20.64
C VAL A 9 16.32 -4.05 -19.66
N LYS A 10 17.06 -2.94 -19.54
CA LYS A 10 18.15 -2.80 -18.56
C LYS A 10 17.63 -2.88 -17.13
N LEU A 11 16.49 -2.25 -16.84
CA LEU A 11 15.88 -2.29 -15.51
C LEU A 11 15.49 -3.71 -15.12
N HIS A 12 14.91 -4.46 -16.07
CA HIS A 12 14.55 -5.87 -15.88
C HIS A 12 15.78 -6.71 -15.52
N VAL A 13 16.90 -6.54 -16.23
CA VAL A 13 18.17 -7.24 -15.95
C VAL A 13 18.72 -6.90 -14.55
N ILE A 14 18.55 -5.66 -14.10
CA ILE A 14 18.94 -5.25 -12.73
C ILE A 14 18.01 -5.91 -11.70
N ALA A 15 16.70 -5.87 -11.94
CA ALA A 15 15.67 -6.38 -11.05
C ALA A 15 15.60 -7.92 -11.01
N ASP A 16 16.27 -8.62 -11.92
CA ASP A 16 16.43 -10.09 -11.89
C ASP A 16 17.23 -10.58 -10.68
N LYS A 17 18.05 -9.71 -10.08
CA LYS A 17 18.75 -9.98 -8.82
C LYS A 17 17.96 -9.41 -7.65
N GLU A 18 17.83 -10.16 -6.56
CA GLU A 18 17.07 -9.74 -5.36
C GLU A 18 17.48 -8.33 -4.86
N ASP A 19 18.79 -8.08 -4.72
CA ASP A 19 19.30 -6.78 -4.26
C ASP A 19 19.02 -5.66 -5.28
N GLY A 20 19.07 -5.98 -6.58
CA GLY A 20 18.75 -5.03 -7.65
C GLY A 20 17.27 -4.69 -7.66
N TRP A 21 16.40 -5.66 -7.38
CA TRP A 21 14.96 -5.46 -7.23
C TRP A 21 14.66 -4.53 -6.04
N ILE A 22 15.27 -4.79 -4.88
CA ILE A 22 15.11 -3.93 -3.68
C ILE A 22 15.58 -2.49 -3.97
N GLN A 23 16.74 -2.33 -4.61
CA GLN A 23 17.27 -1.02 -4.99
C GLN A 23 16.37 -0.30 -5.99
N MET A 24 15.79 -1.01 -6.95
CA MET A 24 14.83 -0.46 -7.91
C MET A 24 13.59 0.09 -7.18
N VAL A 25 12.97 -0.70 -6.29
CA VAL A 25 11.79 -0.26 -5.54
C VAL A 25 12.13 0.91 -4.61
N ALA A 26 13.26 0.85 -3.91
CA ALA A 26 13.73 1.95 -3.05
C ALA A 26 13.96 3.26 -3.84
N SER A 27 14.56 3.16 -5.02
CA SER A 27 14.81 4.32 -5.89
C SER A 27 13.49 4.91 -6.39
N MET A 28 12.58 4.07 -6.84
CA MET A 28 11.26 4.48 -7.33
C MET A 28 10.46 5.21 -6.23
N VAL A 29 10.42 4.64 -5.02
CA VAL A 29 9.80 5.27 -3.84
C VAL A 29 10.42 6.64 -3.53
N THR A 30 11.73 6.77 -3.73
CA THR A 30 12.52 7.96 -3.41
C THR A 30 12.64 8.95 -4.56
N VAL A 31 12.09 8.69 -5.76
CA VAL A 31 12.22 9.58 -6.92
C VAL A 31 10.87 10.08 -7.40
N ILE A 32 9.84 9.22 -7.45
CA ILE A 32 8.55 9.60 -8.03
C ILE A 32 7.85 10.67 -7.18
N PRO A 33 7.54 11.86 -7.73
CA PRO A 33 6.97 12.99 -7.00
C PRO A 33 5.50 12.77 -6.59
N VAL A 34 5.04 13.51 -5.57
CA VAL A 34 3.65 13.40 -5.09
C VAL A 34 2.67 14.09 -6.03
N GLU A 35 3.15 15.15 -6.67
CA GLU A 35 2.42 16.10 -7.49
C GLU A 35 2.11 15.54 -8.88
N ASP A 36 2.84 14.50 -9.31
CA ASP A 36 2.57 13.83 -10.58
C ASP A 36 1.36 12.88 -10.43
N PRO A 37 0.24 13.18 -11.11
CA PRO A 37 -0.97 12.35 -11.04
C PRO A 37 -0.75 10.94 -11.60
N PHE A 38 0.25 10.74 -12.47
CA PHE A 38 0.62 9.45 -13.03
C PHE A 38 1.64 8.69 -12.17
N GLY A 39 2.14 9.29 -11.09
CA GLY A 39 3.11 8.66 -10.19
C GLY A 39 2.72 7.26 -9.71
N PRO A 40 1.47 7.02 -9.25
CA PRO A 40 1.01 5.68 -8.88
C PRO A 40 1.02 4.69 -10.05
N THR A 41 0.62 5.13 -11.24
CA THR A 41 0.65 4.31 -12.46
C THR A 41 2.08 3.97 -12.87
N ALA A 42 3.00 4.93 -12.81
CA ALA A 42 4.42 4.70 -13.06
C ALA A 42 5.00 3.66 -12.09
N ILE A 43 4.62 3.70 -10.80
CA ILE A 43 5.02 2.69 -9.82
C ILE A 43 4.51 1.29 -10.22
N SER A 44 3.24 1.19 -10.58
CA SER A 44 2.65 -0.09 -11.00
C SER A 44 3.38 -0.65 -12.23
N ILE A 45 3.53 0.16 -13.28
CA ILE A 45 4.19 -0.24 -14.53
C ILE A 45 5.62 -0.69 -14.27
N LEU A 46 6.41 0.07 -13.51
CA LEU A 46 7.79 -0.30 -13.21
C LEU A 46 7.86 -1.64 -12.46
N LEU A 47 6.92 -1.89 -11.55
CA LEU A 47 6.82 -3.19 -10.88
C LEU A 47 6.32 -4.29 -11.83
N ASP A 48 5.49 -3.98 -12.83
CA ASP A 48 4.90 -4.94 -13.81
C ASP A 48 5.95 -5.41 -14.81
N GLU A 49 6.84 -4.52 -15.22
CA GLU A 49 7.93 -4.80 -16.17
C GLU A 49 9.12 -5.54 -15.51
N CYS A 50 9.12 -5.67 -14.18
CA CYS A 50 10.18 -6.36 -13.43
C CYS A 50 9.79 -7.80 -13.07
N PRO A 51 10.77 -8.69 -12.87
CA PRO A 51 10.52 -10.05 -12.38
C PRO A 51 9.72 -10.03 -11.06
N LEU A 52 8.81 -11.00 -10.92
CA LEU A 52 8.03 -11.16 -9.69
C LEU A 52 8.99 -11.54 -8.53
N PRO A 53 9.00 -10.78 -7.42
CA PRO A 53 9.93 -11.07 -6.32
C PRO A 53 9.53 -12.34 -5.56
N SER A 54 10.51 -12.98 -4.93
CA SER A 54 10.25 -13.98 -3.89
C SER A 54 9.64 -13.32 -2.64
N LYS A 55 8.91 -14.09 -1.82
CA LYS A 55 8.39 -13.58 -0.54
C LYS A 55 9.53 -13.12 0.38
N GLU A 56 10.68 -13.79 0.35
CA GLU A 56 11.88 -13.44 1.11
C GLU A 56 12.42 -12.07 0.67
N THR A 57 12.46 -11.80 -0.64
CA THR A 57 12.87 -10.48 -1.17
C THR A 57 11.93 -9.38 -0.68
N VAL A 58 10.62 -9.62 -0.67
CA VAL A 58 9.65 -8.64 -0.16
C VAL A 58 9.81 -8.43 1.35
N ILE A 59 10.04 -9.48 2.14
CA ILE A 59 10.32 -9.35 3.58
C ILE A 59 11.61 -8.53 3.80
N ARG A 60 12.65 -8.76 3.01
CA ARG A 60 13.88 -7.94 3.05
C ARG A 60 13.60 -6.49 2.67
N LEU A 61 12.71 -6.23 1.72
CA LEU A 61 12.28 -4.88 1.36
C LEU A 61 11.56 -4.17 2.51
N THR A 62 10.62 -4.84 3.19
CA THR A 62 9.90 -4.23 4.33
C THR A 62 10.84 -3.95 5.50
N GLN A 63 11.85 -4.81 5.72
CA GLN A 63 12.94 -4.57 6.68
C GLN A 63 13.84 -3.41 6.25
N TYR A 64 14.19 -3.32 4.96
CA TYR A 64 14.97 -2.20 4.40
C TYR A 64 14.26 -0.86 4.63
N PHE A 65 12.94 -0.83 4.46
CA PHE A 65 12.12 0.33 4.80
C PHE A 65 11.82 0.46 6.31
N ALA A 66 12.26 -0.45 7.17
CA ALA A 66 11.97 -0.42 8.61
C ALA A 66 10.49 -0.11 8.92
N LEU A 67 9.58 -0.80 8.22
CA LEU A 67 8.14 -0.58 8.37
C LEU A 67 7.73 -0.83 9.82
N SER A 68 7.00 0.11 10.40
CA SER A 68 6.57 0.08 11.80
C SER A 68 5.54 1.18 12.06
N PRO A 69 4.66 1.04 13.07
CA PRO A 69 3.78 2.12 13.48
C PRO A 69 4.56 3.36 13.95
N GLU A 70 5.75 3.18 14.55
CA GLU A 70 6.62 4.28 14.97
C GLU A 70 7.09 5.10 13.75
N ARG A 71 7.47 4.43 12.66
CA ARG A 71 7.83 5.11 11.40
C ARG A 71 6.67 5.94 10.87
N ALA A 72 5.47 5.35 10.79
CA ALA A 72 4.28 6.03 10.29
C ALA A 72 3.93 7.29 11.12
N ASN A 73 4.22 7.27 12.42
CA ASN A 73 3.95 8.38 13.34
C ASN A 73 5.10 9.40 13.48
N ARG A 74 6.21 9.25 12.76
CA ARG A 74 7.31 10.25 12.78
C ARG A 74 6.82 11.62 12.31
N ARG A 75 7.25 12.69 12.99
CA ARG A 75 6.91 14.08 12.66
C ARG A 75 7.53 14.54 11.34
N ASN A 76 8.81 14.24 11.11
CA ASN A 76 9.57 14.72 9.94
C ASN A 76 9.70 13.65 8.86
N LYS A 77 8.60 12.98 8.52
CA LYS A 77 8.57 11.98 7.44
C LYS A 77 8.30 12.64 6.08
N SER A 78 8.81 12.04 5.01
CA SER A 78 8.54 12.52 3.66
C SER A 78 7.23 11.93 3.16
N THR A 79 6.21 12.76 2.95
CA THR A 79 4.91 12.37 2.37
C THR A 79 5.07 11.51 1.13
N ARG A 80 6.01 11.89 0.26
CA ARG A 80 6.34 11.18 -0.98
C ARG A 80 6.80 9.75 -0.75
N ILE A 81 7.78 9.57 0.13
CA ILE A 81 8.34 8.24 0.42
C ILE A 81 7.24 7.35 0.98
N GLU A 82 6.51 7.83 1.99
CA GLU A 82 5.51 7.01 2.67
C GLU A 82 4.32 6.69 1.74
N ARG A 83 3.86 7.68 0.96
CA ARG A 83 2.84 7.49 -0.08
C ARG A 83 3.25 6.43 -1.10
N ASN A 84 4.49 6.51 -1.61
CA ASN A 84 4.99 5.57 -2.61
C ASN A 84 5.24 4.18 -2.03
N ILE A 85 5.65 4.06 -0.76
CA ILE A 85 5.73 2.76 -0.06
C ILE A 85 4.34 2.10 -0.03
N CYS A 86 3.29 2.84 0.35
CA CYS A 86 1.93 2.30 0.37
C CYS A 86 1.48 1.82 -1.02
N ILE A 87 1.77 2.57 -2.09
CA ILE A 87 1.47 2.14 -3.47
C ILE A 87 2.23 0.86 -3.80
N ALA A 88 3.54 0.83 -3.58
CA ALA A 88 4.37 -0.33 -3.89
C ALA A 88 3.88 -1.59 -3.13
N LEU A 89 3.54 -1.46 -1.84
CA LEU A 89 2.98 -2.55 -1.04
C LEU A 89 1.64 -3.03 -1.62
N GLY A 90 0.76 -2.13 -2.06
CA GLY A 90 -0.51 -2.50 -2.71
C GLY A 90 -0.30 -3.26 -4.02
N CYS A 91 0.61 -2.78 -4.88
CA CYS A 91 0.96 -3.46 -6.13
C CYS A 91 1.58 -4.86 -5.87
N ILE A 92 2.44 -4.98 -4.86
CA ILE A 92 3.05 -6.26 -4.48
C ILE A 92 1.97 -7.22 -3.94
N ALA A 93 1.06 -6.73 -3.10
CA ALA A 93 -0.04 -7.52 -2.54
C ALA A 93 -0.99 -8.06 -3.62
N GLU A 94 -1.21 -7.30 -4.68
CA GLU A 94 -2.02 -7.71 -5.83
C GLU A 94 -1.33 -8.80 -6.66
N LYS A 95 0.00 -8.72 -6.81
CA LYS A 95 0.78 -9.69 -7.59
C LYS A 95 1.07 -10.98 -6.86
N LEU A 96 1.32 -10.90 -5.56
CA LEU A 96 1.51 -12.08 -4.74
C LEU A 96 0.14 -12.63 -4.36
N VAL A 97 -0.16 -13.82 -4.85
CA VAL A 97 -1.43 -14.50 -4.57
C VAL A 97 -1.28 -15.57 -3.49
N GLY A 98 -2.37 -15.87 -2.80
CA GLY A 98 -2.46 -16.98 -1.85
C GLY A 98 -1.43 -16.87 -0.71
N PRO A 99 -0.70 -17.96 -0.38
CA PRO A 99 0.21 -18.02 0.76
C PRO A 99 1.33 -16.96 0.76
N ASN A 100 1.78 -16.52 -0.42
CA ASN A 100 2.84 -15.51 -0.51
C ASN A 100 2.35 -14.13 -0.09
N SER A 101 1.12 -13.75 -0.47
CA SER A 101 0.46 -12.52 -0.01
C SER A 101 0.30 -12.51 1.51
N VAL A 102 -0.04 -13.67 2.07
CA VAL A 102 -0.21 -13.84 3.53
C VAL A 102 1.12 -13.69 4.25
N ALA A 103 2.18 -14.30 3.72
CA ALA A 103 3.51 -14.25 4.34
C ALA A 103 4.09 -12.82 4.42
N ILE A 104 3.80 -11.96 3.45
CA ILE A 104 4.35 -10.60 3.41
C ILE A 104 3.54 -9.57 4.22
N LEU A 105 2.29 -9.88 4.58
CA LEU A 105 1.48 -9.08 5.51
C LEU A 105 1.92 -9.36 6.96
N THR A 106 3.17 -9.04 7.26
CA THR A 106 3.71 -9.15 8.62
C THR A 106 2.98 -8.18 9.57
N GLU A 107 3.09 -8.42 10.88
CA GLU A 107 2.51 -7.50 11.89
C GLU A 107 3.01 -6.07 11.69
N ASN A 108 4.31 -5.88 11.45
CA ASN A 108 4.90 -4.57 11.17
C ASN A 108 4.35 -3.93 9.89
N THR A 109 4.16 -4.71 8.82
CA THR A 109 3.58 -4.22 7.56
C THR A 109 2.16 -3.75 7.79
N LEU A 110 1.34 -4.56 8.48
CA LEU A 110 -0.05 -4.24 8.75
C LEU A 110 -0.17 -3.04 9.69
N ASP A 111 0.65 -2.96 10.73
CA ASP A 111 0.60 -1.89 11.73
C ASP A 111 1.07 -0.56 11.17
N TYR A 112 2.07 -0.61 10.28
CA TYR A 112 2.48 0.53 9.48
C TYR A 112 1.33 1.07 8.62
N LEU A 113 0.59 0.20 7.91
CA LEU A 113 -0.54 0.61 7.07
C LEU A 113 -1.72 1.14 7.91
N LEU A 114 -2.06 0.45 9.00
CA LEU A 114 -3.16 0.84 9.89
C LEU A 114 -2.88 2.14 10.63
N ALA A 115 -1.62 2.44 10.98
CA ALA A 115 -1.25 3.71 11.59
C ALA A 115 -1.61 4.91 10.71
N TYR A 116 -1.66 4.74 9.39
CA TYR A 116 -2.08 5.80 8.47
C TYR A 116 -3.60 6.00 8.37
N LEU A 117 -4.44 5.13 8.92
CA LEU A 117 -5.90 5.27 8.84
C LEU A 117 -6.44 6.29 9.85
N SER A 118 -6.01 7.55 9.70
CA SER A 118 -6.38 8.66 10.57
C SER A 118 -6.52 9.96 9.77
N GLN A 119 -7.46 10.82 10.19
CA GLN A 119 -7.64 12.17 9.64
C GLN A 119 -6.45 13.12 9.90
N HIS A 120 -5.50 12.73 10.75
CA HIS A 120 -4.32 13.53 11.09
C HIS A 120 -3.13 13.32 10.16
N HIS A 121 -3.26 12.42 9.18
CA HIS A 121 -2.25 12.18 8.15
C HIS A 121 -2.62 12.84 6.83
N GLU A 122 -1.61 13.04 5.98
CA GLU A 122 -1.78 13.52 4.61
C GLU A 122 -2.73 12.61 3.84
N SER A 123 -3.78 13.18 3.25
CA SER A 123 -4.88 12.44 2.62
C SER A 123 -4.42 11.46 1.54
N CYS A 124 -3.36 11.81 0.79
CA CYS A 124 -2.79 10.91 -0.21
C CYS A 124 -2.14 9.66 0.41
N ILE A 125 -1.49 9.77 1.57
CA ILE A 125 -0.91 8.60 2.25
C ILE A 125 -2.04 7.73 2.78
N VAL A 126 -3.05 8.34 3.41
CA VAL A 126 -4.24 7.64 3.94
C VAL A 126 -4.93 6.84 2.83
N LEU A 127 -5.16 7.48 1.68
CA LEU A 127 -5.78 6.86 0.51
C LEU A 127 -5.00 5.62 0.05
N PHE A 128 -3.69 5.74 -0.18
CA PHE A 128 -2.90 4.62 -0.68
C PHE A 128 -2.64 3.54 0.37
N ALA A 129 -2.56 3.88 1.66
CA ALA A 129 -2.52 2.90 2.73
C ALA A 129 -3.81 2.07 2.76
N LEU A 130 -4.96 2.73 2.62
CA LEU A 130 -6.26 2.06 2.56
C LEU A 130 -6.40 1.18 1.33
N ILE A 131 -5.98 1.65 0.14
CA ILE A 131 -5.95 0.84 -1.08
C ILE A 131 -5.03 -0.39 -0.91
N ALA A 132 -3.85 -0.22 -0.31
CA ALA A 132 -2.95 -1.34 -0.04
C ALA A 132 -3.60 -2.39 0.87
N ILE A 133 -4.27 -1.94 1.95
CA ILE A 133 -5.03 -2.83 2.85
C ILE A 133 -6.12 -3.59 2.08
N GLN A 134 -6.85 -2.93 1.17
CA GLN A 134 -7.85 -3.58 0.33
C GLN A 134 -7.22 -4.67 -0.54
N LYS A 135 -6.08 -4.39 -1.19
CA LYS A 135 -5.35 -5.39 -2.00
C LYS A 135 -4.89 -6.58 -1.16
N PHE A 136 -4.36 -6.33 0.04
CA PHE A 136 -4.01 -7.42 0.97
C PHE A 136 -5.22 -8.26 1.39
N SER A 137 -6.40 -7.65 1.51
CA SER A 137 -7.64 -8.34 1.92
C SER A 137 -8.26 -9.26 0.86
N HIS A 138 -7.65 -9.39 -0.33
CA HIS A 138 -8.11 -10.32 -1.35
C HIS A 138 -7.98 -11.80 -0.94
N THR A 139 -7.07 -12.13 -0.01
CA THR A 139 -7.04 -13.47 0.60
C THR A 139 -7.88 -13.50 1.88
N THR A 140 -8.54 -14.63 2.14
CA THR A 140 -9.41 -14.79 3.31
C THR A 140 -8.62 -14.64 4.62
N GLU A 141 -7.41 -15.19 4.67
CA GLU A 141 -6.53 -15.15 5.83
C GLU A 141 -6.10 -13.72 6.18
N ASN A 142 -5.66 -12.95 5.19
CA ASN A 142 -5.32 -11.54 5.40
C ASN A 142 -6.54 -10.73 5.79
N LYS A 143 -7.68 -10.96 5.13
CA LYS A 143 -8.94 -10.29 5.46
C LYS A 143 -9.34 -10.50 6.92
N LEU A 144 -9.26 -11.73 7.42
CA LEU A 144 -9.55 -12.06 8.83
C LEU A 144 -8.55 -11.37 9.78
N THR A 145 -7.26 -11.35 9.41
CA THR A 145 -6.20 -10.70 10.18
C THR A 145 -6.43 -9.18 10.27
N ILE A 146 -6.67 -8.53 9.13
CA ILE A 146 -6.96 -7.09 9.01
C ILE A 146 -8.21 -6.75 9.83
N LYS A 147 -9.30 -7.49 9.65
CA LYS A 147 -10.55 -7.29 10.41
C LYS A 147 -10.30 -7.40 11.92
N SER A 148 -9.60 -8.44 12.36
CA SER A 148 -9.28 -8.63 13.77
C SER A 148 -8.45 -7.48 14.36
N ARG A 149 -7.55 -6.87 13.58
CA ARG A 149 -6.80 -5.69 14.03
C ARG A 149 -7.67 -4.45 14.10
N LEU A 150 -8.52 -4.21 13.11
CA LEU A 150 -9.46 -3.09 13.07
C LEU A 150 -10.47 -3.14 14.23
N ASP A 151 -11.02 -4.32 14.53
CA ASP A 151 -11.97 -4.52 15.63
C ASP A 151 -11.36 -4.27 17.02
N LYS A 152 -10.03 -4.28 17.14
CA LYS A 152 -9.30 -3.97 18.40
C LYS A 152 -9.03 -2.49 18.58
N CYS A 153 -9.24 -1.66 17.56
CA CYS A 153 -9.09 -0.22 17.69
C CYS A 153 -10.21 0.33 18.61
N PRO A 154 -9.89 1.20 19.59
CA PRO A 154 -10.92 1.80 20.46
C PRO A 154 -12.01 2.53 19.68
N GLU A 155 -11.63 3.17 18.58
CA GLU A 155 -12.52 3.75 17.59
C GLU A 155 -12.18 3.16 16.23
N HIS A 156 -13.19 2.64 15.52
CA HIS A 156 -12.96 1.92 14.27
C HIS A 156 -12.58 2.92 13.16
N PRO A 157 -11.33 2.90 12.66
CA PRO A 157 -10.83 3.99 11.82
C PRO A 157 -11.59 4.14 10.50
N LEU A 158 -12.08 3.05 9.93
CA LEU A 158 -12.88 3.12 8.70
C LEU A 158 -14.23 3.83 8.90
N LEU A 159 -14.83 3.76 10.10
CA LEU A 159 -16.09 4.48 10.40
C LEU A 159 -15.85 5.99 10.49
N ILE A 160 -14.69 6.41 10.98
CA ILE A 160 -14.28 7.82 10.96
C ILE A 160 -14.05 8.26 9.51
N LEU A 161 -13.25 7.48 8.77
CA LEU A 161 -12.83 7.85 7.42
C LEU A 161 -13.99 7.87 6.42
N GLU A 162 -15.00 7.02 6.55
CA GLU A 162 -16.14 7.03 5.61
C GLU A 162 -16.95 8.32 5.67
N THR A 163 -16.92 9.07 6.79
CA THR A 163 -17.63 10.36 6.92
C THR A 163 -17.16 11.40 5.91
N PHE A 164 -15.96 11.23 5.34
CA PHE A 164 -15.40 12.10 4.32
C PHE A 164 -15.95 11.86 2.91
N HIS A 165 -16.90 10.94 2.71
CA HIS A 165 -17.45 10.62 1.38
C HIS A 165 -18.11 11.82 0.66
N ASN A 166 -18.46 12.88 1.40
CA ASN A 166 -19.00 14.15 0.88
C ASN A 166 -18.03 15.32 1.05
N SER A 167 -16.74 15.06 1.35
CA SER A 167 -15.74 16.11 1.53
C SER A 167 -15.61 16.99 0.27
N ASN A 168 -15.35 18.29 0.46
CA ASN A 168 -15.01 19.21 -0.63
C ASN A 168 -13.61 18.94 -1.19
N ASP A 169 -12.72 18.37 -0.38
CA ASP A 169 -11.41 17.89 -0.83
C ASP A 169 -11.55 16.59 -1.61
N CYS A 170 -11.10 16.59 -2.87
CA CYS A 170 -11.26 15.46 -3.78
C CYS A 170 -10.53 14.19 -3.31
N VAL A 171 -9.41 14.31 -2.58
CA VAL A 171 -8.66 13.15 -2.08
C VAL A 171 -9.33 12.59 -0.84
N TRP A 172 -9.75 13.44 0.10
CA TRP A 172 -10.56 12.99 1.25
C TRP A 172 -11.88 12.36 0.83
N ARG A 173 -12.50 12.85 -0.24
CA ARG A 173 -13.69 12.21 -0.82
C ARG A 173 -13.41 10.78 -1.29
N GLN A 174 -12.27 10.56 -1.95
CA GLN A 174 -11.81 9.22 -2.33
C GLN A 174 -11.51 8.36 -1.12
N VAL A 175 -10.86 8.90 -0.08
CA VAL A 175 -10.63 8.19 1.18
C VAL A 175 -11.96 7.72 1.77
N GLY A 176 -12.97 8.59 1.85
CA GLY A 176 -14.28 8.21 2.37
C GLY A 176 -14.98 7.13 1.55
N PHE A 177 -14.91 7.22 0.22
CA PHE A 177 -15.42 6.17 -0.67
C PHE A 177 -14.71 4.83 -0.45
N CYS A 178 -13.37 4.83 -0.40
CA CYS A 178 -12.57 3.63 -0.15
C CYS A 178 -12.82 3.06 1.26
N ALA A 179 -13.07 3.90 2.26
CA ALA A 179 -13.32 3.46 3.63
C ALA A 179 -14.66 2.75 3.73
N LYS A 180 -15.70 3.33 3.11
CA LYS A 180 -17.01 2.70 2.95
C LYS A 180 -16.91 1.35 2.24
N TRP A 181 -16.21 1.29 1.11
CA TRP A 181 -15.99 0.04 0.40
C TRP A 181 -15.29 -1.01 1.28
N ALA A 182 -14.29 -0.60 2.07
CA ALA A 182 -13.56 -1.50 2.96
C ALA A 182 -14.43 -2.00 4.13
N LEU A 183 -15.34 -1.20 4.68
CA LEU A 183 -16.31 -1.65 5.68
C LEU A 183 -17.22 -2.75 5.12
N ASP A 184 -17.74 -2.56 3.90
CA ASP A 184 -18.60 -3.52 3.23
C ASP A 184 -17.86 -4.83 2.92
N ASN A 185 -16.63 -4.72 2.40
CA ASN A 185 -15.91 -5.86 1.84
C ASN A 185 -15.00 -6.56 2.84
N ILE A 186 -14.37 -5.86 3.79
CA ILE A 186 -13.46 -6.45 4.78
C ILE A 186 -14.23 -6.85 6.04
N CYS A 187 -15.03 -5.93 6.57
CA CYS A 187 -15.67 -6.09 7.87
C CYS A 187 -17.06 -6.76 7.78
N LYS A 188 -17.71 -6.70 6.61
CA LYS A 188 -19.12 -7.11 6.39
C LYS A 188 -20.10 -6.35 7.30
N TYR A 189 -19.88 -5.06 7.51
CA TYR A 189 -20.94 -4.20 8.06
C TYR A 189 -22.01 -4.04 6.97
N ILE A 190 -22.94 -4.99 6.90
CA ILE A 190 -24.14 -4.84 6.08
C ILE A 190 -24.91 -3.69 6.72
N TRP A 191 -25.02 -2.59 5.99
CA TRP A 191 -25.84 -1.45 6.35
C TRP A 191 -27.25 -1.92 6.74
N VAL A 192 -27.55 -1.94 8.04
CA VAL A 192 -28.92 -1.86 8.51
C VAL A 192 -29.25 -0.36 8.49
N TYR A 193 -29.65 0.13 7.33
CA TYR A 193 -30.42 1.38 7.23
C TYR A 193 -31.87 1.09 7.57
#